data_AF-X1VES5-F1
#
_entry.id   AF-X1VES5-F1
#
_cell.length_a   1.000
_cell.length_b   1.000
_cell.length_c   1.000
_cell.angle_alpha   90.00
_cell.angle_beta   90.00
_cell.angle_gamma   90.00
#
_symmetry.space_group_name_H-M   'P 1'
#
loop_
_entity.id
_entity.type
_entity.pdbx_description
1 polymer ?
#
loop_
_entity_poly.entity_id
_entity_poly.type
_entity_poly.pdbx_seq_one_letter_code
_entity_poly.pdbx_strand_id
1 'polypeptide(L)'
;DKNRFLIETEVKVTLADLRRDAKKRKHWDFREGLGRCVARYFYFAVPRGIANDAKLVCDEAYPYAGVLGIDGLDEYGVSVYREAKPLAGKKLAYPQVLRIIFSQSGTVCRLAKKVGELTRTQKNLNAQLKEYHDIEKLKGE
;
A
#
# COMPACT_ATOMS: atom_id res chain seq x y z
N ASP A 1 -15.62 -0.54 6.29
CA ASP A 1 -16.03 0.73 6.93
C ASP A 1 -17.01 0.42 8.08
N LYS A 2 -17.54 1.45 8.75
CA LYS A 2 -18.55 1.29 9.82
C LYS A 2 -19.84 0.60 9.32
N ASN A 3 -20.08 0.61 8.01
CA ASN A 3 -21.24 -0.03 7.37
C ASN A 3 -20.97 -1.46 6.90
N ARG A 4 -19.82 -2.05 7.25
CA ARG A 4 -19.40 -3.41 6.84
C ARG A 4 -19.18 -3.58 5.33
N PHE A 5 -18.94 -2.49 4.62
CA PHE A 5 -18.40 -2.54 3.26
C PHE A 5 -16.88 -2.66 3.29
N LEU A 6 -16.35 -3.49 2.40
CA LEU A 6 -14.91 -3.61 2.23
C LEU A 6 -14.39 -2.43 1.40
N ILE A 7 -13.36 -1.76 1.91
CA ILE A 7 -12.54 -0.82 1.15
C ILE A 7 -11.21 -1.53 0.93
N GLU A 8 -10.86 -1.77 -0.33
CA GLU A 8 -9.58 -2.37 -0.69
C GLU A 8 -8.61 -1.26 -1.09
N THR A 9 -7.41 -1.29 -0.52
CA THR A 9 -6.35 -0.33 -0.83
C THR A 9 -5.10 -1.09 -1.24
N GLU A 10 -4.53 -0.75 -2.40
CA GLU A 10 -3.25 -1.30 -2.85
C GLU A 10 -2.16 -0.24 -2.89
N VAL A 11 -1.02 -0.55 -2.28
CA VAL A 11 0.14 0.34 -2.28
C VAL A 11 0.95 0.13 -3.57
N LYS A 12 1.28 1.23 -4.27
CA LYS A 12 2.18 1.24 -5.43
C LYS A 12 3.25 2.30 -5.26
N VAL A 13 4.50 1.89 -5.31
CA VAL A 13 5.65 2.79 -5.14
C VAL A 13 6.09 3.42 -6.46
N THR A 14 5.69 2.86 -7.60
CA THR A 14 5.99 3.41 -8.94
C THR A 14 4.75 3.44 -9.84
N LEU A 15 4.74 4.37 -10.81
CA LEU A 15 3.74 4.39 -11.88
C LEU A 15 3.84 3.15 -12.79
N ALA A 16 5.02 2.55 -12.91
CA ALA A 16 5.21 1.33 -13.68
C ALA A 16 4.47 0.14 -13.05
N ASP A 17 4.56 -0.02 -11.73
CA ASP A 17 3.81 -1.05 -11.00
C ASP A 17 2.31 -0.81 -11.10
N LEU A 18 1.89 0.46 -11.02
CA LEU A 18 0.50 0.84 -11.21
C LEU A 18 0.00 0.45 -12.62
N ARG A 19 0.76 0.76 -13.68
CA ARG A 19 0.36 0.42 -15.07
C ARG A 19 0.37 -1.08 -15.34
N ARG A 20 1.33 -1.82 -14.78
CA ARG A 20 1.46 -3.27 -14.97
C ARG A 20 0.22 -4.03 -14.51
N ASP A 21 -0.42 -3.54 -13.45
CA ASP A 21 -1.57 -4.19 -12.84
C ASP A 21 -2.83 -4.13 -13.71
N ALA A 22 -2.88 -3.31 -14.76
CA ALA A 22 -4.10 -3.10 -15.56
C ALA A 22 -4.55 -4.39 -16.26
N LYS A 23 -3.61 -5.32 -16.45
CA LYS A 23 -3.83 -6.63 -17.06
C LYS A 23 -4.33 -7.69 -16.08
N LYS A 24 -4.34 -7.41 -14.77
CA LYS A 24 -4.80 -8.40 -13.78
C LYS A 24 -6.31 -8.56 -13.85
N ARG A 25 -6.77 -9.81 -13.80
CA ARG A 25 -8.18 -10.19 -13.93
C ARG A 25 -9.11 -9.41 -12.99
N LYS A 26 -8.67 -9.15 -11.75
CA LYS A 26 -9.48 -8.41 -10.78
C LYS A 26 -9.87 -7.00 -11.26
N HIS A 27 -8.95 -6.28 -11.88
CA HIS A 27 -9.20 -4.90 -12.33
C HIS A 27 -10.07 -4.88 -13.58
N TRP A 28 -9.97 -5.93 -14.40
CA TRP A 28 -10.92 -6.17 -15.50
C TRP A 28 -12.33 -6.44 -14.94
N ASP A 29 -12.47 -7.37 -13.98
CA ASP A 29 -13.76 -7.65 -13.34
C ASP A 29 -14.37 -6.39 -12.69
N PHE A 30 -13.56 -5.52 -12.08
CA PHE A 30 -14.01 -4.26 -11.48
C PHE A 30 -14.48 -3.24 -12.52
N ARG A 31 -13.80 -3.16 -13.67
CA ARG A 31 -14.17 -2.26 -14.77
C ARG A 31 -15.49 -2.68 -15.43
N GLU A 32 -15.66 -3.97 -15.65
CA GLU A 32 -16.84 -4.55 -16.30
C GLU A 32 -18.03 -4.76 -15.33
N GLY A 33 -17.86 -4.43 -14.04
CA GLY A 33 -18.91 -4.60 -13.04
C GLY A 33 -19.31 -6.07 -12.80
N LEU A 34 -18.43 -7.01 -13.14
CA LEU A 34 -18.71 -8.43 -13.00
C LEU A 34 -18.77 -8.76 -11.51
N GLY A 35 -19.89 -9.33 -11.05
CA GLY A 35 -20.32 -9.47 -9.65
C GLY A 35 -19.43 -10.32 -8.70
N ARG A 36 -18.17 -10.52 -9.06
CA ARG A 36 -17.11 -11.11 -8.23
C ARG A 36 -16.40 -10.09 -7.33
N CYS A 37 -16.66 -8.80 -7.53
CA CYS A 37 -16.07 -7.75 -6.69
C CYS A 37 -16.66 -7.78 -5.27
N VAL A 38 -15.82 -8.03 -4.27
CA VAL A 38 -16.20 -7.96 -2.84
C VAL A 38 -16.07 -6.53 -2.31
N ALA A 39 -15.11 -5.76 -2.83
CA ALA A 39 -14.86 -4.38 -2.43
C ALA A 39 -15.99 -3.44 -2.89
N ARG A 40 -16.41 -2.54 -2.00
CA ARG A 40 -17.32 -1.44 -2.35
C ARG A 40 -16.56 -0.25 -2.94
N TYR A 41 -15.35 -0.02 -2.46
CA TYR A 41 -14.44 1.00 -2.97
C TYR A 41 -13.04 0.42 -3.10
N PHE A 42 -12.32 0.89 -4.11
CA PHE A 42 -10.95 0.49 -4.37
C PHE A 42 -10.07 1.74 -4.49
N TYR A 43 -8.94 1.76 -3.79
CA TYR A 43 -7.97 2.84 -3.82
C TYR A 43 -6.57 2.34 -4.17
N PHE A 44 -5.82 3.13 -4.94
CA PHE A 44 -4.36 3.01 -4.97
C PHE A 44 -3.76 4.01 -3.99
N ALA A 45 -2.92 3.53 -3.08
CA ALA A 45 -2.08 4.36 -2.23
C ALA A 45 -0.69 4.49 -2.85
N VAL A 46 -0.26 5.71 -3.12
CA VAL A 46 1.00 6.00 -3.83
C VAL A 46 1.77 7.12 -3.13
N PRO A 47 3.11 7.18 -3.26
CA PRO A 47 3.88 8.32 -2.78
C PRO A 47 3.31 9.64 -3.29
N ARG A 48 3.22 10.65 -2.42
CA ARG A 48 2.61 11.96 -2.72
C ARG A 48 3.19 12.59 -4.00
N GLY A 49 4.50 12.43 -4.22
CA GLY A 49 5.20 12.94 -5.41
C GLY A 49 4.70 12.37 -6.74
N ILE A 50 4.02 11.22 -6.76
CA ILE A 50 3.47 10.61 -7.98
C ILE A 50 1.93 10.58 -8.01
N ALA A 51 1.26 11.18 -7.03
CA ALA A 51 -0.19 11.03 -6.86
C ALA A 51 -1.01 11.68 -7.98
N ASN A 52 -0.57 12.83 -8.49
CA ASN A 52 -1.23 13.48 -9.64
C ASN A 52 -1.08 12.65 -10.93
N ASP A 53 0.10 12.09 -11.19
CA ASP A 53 0.31 11.22 -12.35
C ASP A 53 -0.46 9.90 -12.21
N ALA A 54 -0.51 9.35 -11.00
CA ALA A 54 -1.30 8.16 -10.71
C ALA A 54 -2.79 8.40 -10.95
N LYS A 55 -3.30 9.60 -10.62
CA LYS A 55 -4.66 10.01 -10.96
C LYS A 55 -4.91 9.95 -12.46
N LEU A 56 -4.01 10.52 -13.27
CA LEU A 56 -4.12 10.48 -14.74
C LEU A 56 -4.12 9.03 -15.27
N VAL A 57 -3.22 8.18 -14.77
CA VAL A 57 -3.21 6.74 -15.11
C VAL A 57 -4.53 6.07 -14.73
N CYS A 58 -5.09 6.41 -13.58
CA CYS A 58 -6.37 5.86 -13.15
C CYS A 58 -7.53 6.37 -14.00
N ASP A 59 -7.48 7.56 -14.59
CA ASP A 59 -8.59 8.08 -15.41
C ASP A 59 -8.79 7.19 -16.64
N GLU A 60 -7.70 6.65 -17.18
CA GLU A 60 -7.72 5.74 -18.33
C GLU A 60 -7.83 4.26 -17.92
N ALA A 61 -6.91 3.78 -17.07
CA ALA A 61 -6.76 2.35 -16.80
C ALA A 61 -7.68 1.85 -15.67
N TYR A 62 -8.13 2.72 -14.78
CA TYR A 62 -8.85 2.34 -13.56
C TYR A 62 -10.00 3.33 -13.26
N PRO A 63 -11.00 3.45 -14.15
CA PRO A 63 -12.03 4.48 -14.04
C PRO A 63 -12.90 4.41 -12.77
N TYR A 64 -12.81 3.29 -12.02
CA TYR A 64 -13.48 3.09 -10.74
C TYR A 64 -12.60 3.43 -9.52
N ALA A 65 -11.27 3.40 -9.66
CA ALA A 65 -10.34 3.49 -8.54
C ALA A 65 -10.21 4.93 -8.04
N GLY A 66 -10.03 5.08 -6.74
CA GLY A 66 -9.54 6.32 -6.13
C GLY A 66 -8.03 6.32 -5.98
N VAL A 67 -7.47 7.48 -5.65
CA VAL A 67 -6.02 7.67 -5.44
C VAL A 67 -5.78 8.37 -4.10
N LEU A 68 -4.97 7.74 -3.27
CA LEU A 68 -4.48 8.25 -2.00
C LEU A 68 -2.99 8.59 -2.14
N GLY A 69 -2.61 9.82 -1.86
CA GLY A 69 -1.21 10.23 -1.76
C GLY A 69 -0.72 10.08 -0.33
N ILE A 70 0.38 9.35 -0.15
CA ILE A 70 0.98 9.09 1.16
C ILE A 70 2.40 9.68 1.24
N ASP A 71 2.76 10.25 2.39
CA ASP A 71 4.15 10.67 2.67
C ASP A 71 4.92 9.64 3.52
N GLY A 72 4.20 8.78 4.26
CA GLY A 72 4.80 7.75 5.11
C GLY A 72 5.58 8.31 6.30
N LEU A 73 5.37 9.59 6.64
CA LEU A 73 6.12 10.30 7.68
C LEU A 73 5.36 10.33 9.02
N ASP A 74 4.03 10.28 8.99
CA ASP A 74 3.21 10.21 10.20
C ASP A 74 1.92 9.36 9.99
N GLU A 75 1.18 9.16 11.09
CA GLU A 75 -0.03 8.34 11.13
C GLU A 75 -1.24 8.97 10.41
N TYR A 76 -1.15 10.24 10.01
CA TYR A 76 -2.21 11.00 9.33
C TYR A 76 -1.83 11.44 7.91
N GLY A 77 -0.65 11.04 7.42
CA GLY A 77 -0.04 11.47 6.16
C GLY A 77 -0.70 10.92 4.90
N VAL A 78 -2.03 10.83 4.86
CA VAL A 78 -2.84 10.34 3.74
C VAL A 78 -3.73 11.46 3.22
N SER A 79 -3.61 11.78 1.95
CA SER A 79 -4.47 12.77 1.27
C SER A 79 -5.20 12.13 0.10
N VAL A 80 -6.47 12.48 -0.12
CA VAL A 80 -7.23 11.98 -1.26
C VAL A 80 -6.96 12.87 -2.48
N TYR A 81 -6.42 12.28 -3.55
CA TYR A 81 -6.17 12.95 -4.83
C TYR A 81 -7.29 12.67 -5.85
N ARG A 82 -7.98 11.55 -5.65
CA ARG A 82 -9.14 11.15 -6.43
C ARG A 82 -10.06 10.26 -5.61
N GLU A 83 -11.34 10.60 -5.58
CA GLU A 83 -12.38 9.77 -4.96
C GLU A 83 -12.65 8.51 -5.79
N ALA A 84 -12.84 7.38 -5.10
CA ALA A 84 -13.23 6.13 -5.74
C ALA A 84 -14.72 6.14 -6.11
N LYS A 85 -15.06 5.46 -7.22
CA LYS A 85 -16.46 5.20 -7.57
C LYS A 85 -16.95 3.95 -6.85
N PRO A 86 -18.23 3.90 -6.44
CA PRO A 86 -18.78 2.71 -5.79
C PRO A 86 -18.83 1.55 -6.79
N LEU A 87 -18.26 0.42 -6.39
CA LEU A 87 -18.38 -0.86 -7.08
C LEU A 87 -19.65 -1.59 -6.62
N ALA A 88 -20.02 -2.65 -7.34
CA ALA A 88 -21.16 -3.53 -7.01
C ALA A 88 -21.01 -4.25 -5.65
N GLY A 89 -19.84 -4.10 -4.98
CA GLY A 89 -19.42 -4.77 -3.75
C GLY A 89 -20.51 -5.10 -2.73
N LYS A 90 -20.30 -6.20 -2.01
CA LYS A 90 -21.30 -6.75 -1.07
C LYS A 90 -21.04 -6.28 0.35
N LYS A 91 -22.12 -6.10 1.10
CA LYS A 91 -22.03 -5.88 2.55
C LYS A 91 -21.60 -7.18 3.22
N LEU A 92 -20.55 -7.11 4.03
CA LEU A 92 -20.01 -8.27 4.71
C LEU A 92 -20.85 -8.66 5.94
N ALA A 93 -20.95 -9.96 6.18
CA ALA A 93 -21.46 -10.48 7.43
C ALA A 93 -20.47 -10.20 8.57
N TYR A 94 -20.98 -10.05 9.79
CA TYR A 94 -20.16 -9.71 10.95
C TYR A 94 -18.97 -10.66 11.18
N PRO A 95 -19.13 -12.00 11.06
CA PRO A 95 -17.99 -12.93 11.18
C PRO A 95 -16.91 -12.72 10.11
N GLN A 96 -17.30 -12.31 8.89
CA GLN A 96 -16.34 -12.02 7.81
C GLN A 96 -15.52 -10.77 8.14
N VAL A 97 -16.17 -9.74 8.69
CA VAL A 97 -15.49 -8.51 9.13
C VAL A 97 -14.48 -8.82 10.22
N LEU A 98 -14.87 -9.57 11.26
CA LEU A 98 -13.97 -9.97 12.34
C LEU A 98 -12.75 -10.75 11.81
N ARG A 99 -12.98 -11.72 10.90
CA ARG A 99 -11.89 -12.49 10.30
C ARG A 99 -10.88 -11.61 9.55
N ILE A 100 -11.36 -10.62 8.80
CA ILE A 100 -10.50 -9.66 8.09
C ILE A 100 -9.70 -8.82 9.08
N ILE A 101 -10.35 -8.27 10.11
CA ILE A 101 -9.69 -7.46 11.14
C ILE A 101 -8.57 -8.25 11.82
N PHE A 102 -8.86 -9.47 12.31
CA PHE A 102 -7.83 -10.29 12.96
C PHE A 102 -6.67 -10.65 12.02
N SER A 103 -6.97 -10.95 10.75
CA SER A 103 -5.94 -11.24 9.75
C SER A 103 -5.04 -10.03 9.48
N GLN A 104 -5.62 -8.83 9.38
CA GLN A 104 -4.88 -7.59 9.20
C GLN A 104 -4.04 -7.26 10.44
N SER A 105 -4.61 -7.33 11.65
CA SER A 105 -3.88 -7.10 12.90
C SER A 105 -2.69 -8.05 13.04
N GLY A 106 -2.88 -9.33 12.75
CA GLY A 106 -1.78 -10.30 12.78
C GLY A 106 -0.66 -9.97 11.77
N THR A 107 -1.02 -9.43 10.61
CA THR A 107 -0.05 -9.00 9.59
C THR A 107 0.74 -7.78 10.05
N VAL A 108 0.06 -6.77 10.62
CA VAL A 108 0.71 -5.57 11.18
C VAL A 108 1.69 -5.94 12.28
N CYS A 109 1.32 -6.82 13.21
CA CYS A 109 2.22 -7.27 14.27
C CYS A 109 3.48 -7.96 13.73
N ARG A 110 3.33 -8.81 12.71
CA ARG A 110 4.49 -9.47 12.06
C ARG A 110 5.40 -8.46 11.35
N LEU A 111 4.81 -7.48 10.64
CA LEU A 111 5.57 -6.43 9.97
C LEU A 111 6.33 -5.56 10.99
N ALA A 112 5.68 -5.15 12.08
CA ALA A 112 6.33 -4.37 13.14
C ALA A 112 7.53 -5.10 13.74
N LYS A 113 7.39 -6.41 14.03
CA LYS A 113 8.51 -7.26 14.47
C LYS A 113 9.64 -7.25 13.44
N LYS A 114 9.32 -7.45 12.16
CA LYS A 114 10.33 -7.51 11.10
C LYS A 114 11.07 -6.18 10.90
N VAL A 115 10.36 -5.06 10.97
CA VAL A 115 10.96 -3.72 10.93
C VAL A 115 11.90 -3.53 12.10
N GLY A 116 11.52 -3.94 13.31
CA GLY A 116 12.39 -3.89 14.49
C GLY A 116 13.67 -4.70 14.31
N GLU A 117 13.56 -5.94 13.80
CA GLU A 117 14.72 -6.79 13.48
C GLU A 117 15.65 -6.13 12.45
N LEU A 118 15.11 -5.67 11.32
CA LEU A 118 15.89 -5.05 10.25
C LEU A 118 16.57 -3.75 10.71
N THR A 119 15.87 -2.93 11.49
CA THR A 119 16.43 -1.69 12.05
C THR A 119 17.63 -1.99 12.95
N ARG A 120 17.56 -3.05 13.76
CA ARG A 120 18.68 -3.49 14.60
C ARG A 120 19.85 -3.98 13.76
N THR A 121 19.60 -4.81 12.75
CA THR A 121 20.64 -5.30 11.83
C THR A 121 21.33 -4.14 11.11
N GLN A 122 20.57 -3.17 10.60
CA GLN A 122 21.12 -2.00 9.90
C GLN A 122 22.02 -1.17 10.82
N LYS A 123 21.60 -0.93 12.07
CA LYS A 123 22.43 -0.24 13.06
C LYS A 123 23.75 -0.95 13.33
N ASN A 124 23.72 -2.28 13.49
CA ASN A 124 24.92 -3.07 13.72
C ASN A 124 25.87 -3.02 12.52
N LEU A 125 25.34 -3.15 11.30
CA LEU A 125 26.15 -3.11 10.07
C LEU A 125 26.80 -1.74 9.88
N ASN A 126 26.06 -0.65 10.14
CA ASN A 126 26.61 0.70 10.08
C ASN A 126 27.73 0.93 11.11
N ALA A 127 27.62 0.34 12.31
CA ALA A 127 28.68 0.40 13.31
C ALA A 127 29.95 -0.36 12.87
N GLN A 128 29.78 -1.57 12.31
CA GLN A 128 30.89 -2.36 11.77
C GLN A 128 31.57 -1.68 10.58
N LEU A 129 30.80 -1.08 9.67
CA LEU A 129 31.34 -0.31 8.54
C LEU A 129 32.17 0.88 9.02
N LYS A 130 31.71 1.57 10.07
CA LYS A 130 32.46 2.67 10.67
C LYS A 130 33.79 2.18 11.25
N GLU A 131 33.77 1.10 12.03
CA GLU A 131 34.96 0.50 12.62
C GLU A 131 35.97 0.06 11.54
N TYR A 132 35.49 -0.57 10.47
CA TYR A 132 36.32 -0.93 9.32
C TYR A 132 37.00 0.29 8.68
N HIS A 133 36.25 1.36 8.44
CA HIS A 133 36.80 2.61 7.88
C HIS A 133 37.82 3.29 8.80
N ASP A 134 37.61 3.24 10.12
CA ASP A 134 38.54 3.79 11.10
C ASP A 134 39.87 2.99 11.10
N ILE A 135 39.81 1.65 10.98
CA ILE A 135 40.99 0.79 10.85
C ILE A 135 41.75 1.02 9.54
N GLU A 136 41.04 1.15 8.41
CA GLU A 136 41.66 1.43 7.11
C GLU A 136 42.44 2.76 7.12
N LYS A 137 41.90 3.80 7.77
CA LYS A 137 42.61 5.08 7.95
C LYS A 137 43.92 4.92 8.73
N LEU A 138 43.89 4.18 9.82
CA LEU A 138 45.08 3.94 10.66
C LEU A 138 46.17 3.09 9.98
N LYS A 139 45.82 2.31 8.95
CA LYS A 139 46.79 1.51 8.17
C LYS A 139 47.39 2.26 6.98
N GLY A 140 46.79 3.37 6.57
CA GLY A 140 47.25 4.21 5.47
C GLY A 140 48.17 5.36 5.90
N GLU A 141 48.40 5.53 7.20
CA GLU A 141 49.40 6.41 7.83
C GLU A 141 50.69 5.62 8.14
#